data_AF-A0ABD0M6G6-F1
#
_entry.id   AF-A0ABD0M6G6-F1
#
_cell.length_a   1.000
_cell.length_b   1.000
_cell.length_c   1.000
_cell.angle_alpha   90.00
_cell.angle_beta   90.00
_cell.angle_gamma   90.00
#
_symmetry.space_group_name_H-M   'P 1'
#
loop_
_entity.id
_entity.type
_entity.pdbx_description
1 polymer ?
#
loop_
_entity_poly.entity_id
_entity_poly.type
_entity_poly.pdbx_seq_one_letter_code
_entity_poly.pdbx_strand_id
1 'polypeptide(L)'
;MALSVSMVALALTARMEVFFVVCVLAGFQRSNHFVIPFAVTNDIIQSQTSKSGQDGDKRLGTIMSAVCCMASVSYSTLFASAAPLEHVTGAVSTPLWMAAALGCLTTTCFLLVRKI
;
A
#
# COMPACT_ATOMS: atom_id res chain seq x y z
N MET A 1 -1.92 8.65 -4.43
CA MET A 1 -2.90 9.50 -5.16
C MET A 1 -3.07 9.12 -6.62
N ALA A 2 -2.02 9.04 -7.45
CA ALA A 2 -2.18 8.71 -8.89
C ALA A 2 -2.93 7.39 -9.15
N LEU A 3 -2.65 6.33 -8.38
CA LEU A 3 -3.38 5.06 -8.50
C LEU A 3 -4.85 5.20 -8.10
N SER A 4 -5.17 5.91 -7.01
CA SER A 4 -6.56 6.16 -6.58
C SER A 4 -7.37 6.88 -7.64
N VAL A 5 -6.79 7.90 -8.30
CA VAL A 5 -7.43 8.62 -9.41
C VAL A 5 -7.68 7.68 -10.59
N SER A 6 -6.71 6.81 -10.90
CA SER A 6 -6.83 5.83 -12.00
C SER A 6 -7.89 4.77 -11.72
N MET A 7 -8.06 4.34 -10.47
CA MET A 7 -9.14 3.42 -10.06
C MET A 7 -10.53 4.06 -10.19
N VAL A 8 -10.67 5.34 -9.82
CA VAL A 8 -11.91 6.10 -10.03
C VAL A 8 -12.22 6.25 -11.51
N ALA A 9 -11.21 6.59 -12.32
CA ALA A 9 -11.37 6.69 -13.77
C ALA A 9 -11.81 5.34 -14.39
N LEU A 10 -11.23 4.23 -13.93
CA LEU A 10 -11.61 2.89 -14.38
C LEU A 10 -13.05 2.54 -13.98
N ALA A 11 -13.43 2.84 -12.73
CA ALA A 11 -14.76 2.59 -12.22
C ALA A 11 -15.86 3.38 -12.97
N LEU A 12 -15.53 4.57 -13.48
CA LEU A 12 -16.45 5.42 -14.24
C LEU A 12 -16.50 5.09 -15.74
N THR A 13 -15.38 4.70 -16.34
CA THR A 13 -15.27 4.58 -17.81
C THR A 13 -15.32 3.14 -18.33
N ALA A 14 -14.94 2.15 -17.52
CA ALA A 14 -14.84 0.73 -17.89
C ALA A 14 -14.03 0.47 -19.19
N ARG A 15 -13.10 1.37 -19.54
CA ARG A 15 -12.28 1.28 -20.77
C ARG A 15 -11.05 0.39 -20.57
N MET A 16 -10.73 -0.43 -21.57
CA MET A 16 -9.60 -1.37 -21.54
C MET A 16 -8.24 -0.65 -21.45
N GLU A 17 -8.10 0.51 -22.07
CA GLU A 17 -6.88 1.31 -22.01
C GLU A 17 -6.61 1.79 -20.58
N VAL A 18 -7.65 2.21 -19.86
CA VAL A 18 -7.57 2.63 -18.46
C VAL A 18 -7.23 1.44 -17.57
N PHE A 19 -7.77 0.26 -17.87
CA PHE A 19 -7.41 -0.98 -17.18
C PHE A 19 -5.91 -1.29 -17.32
N PHE A 20 -5.35 -1.22 -18.54
CA PHE A 20 -3.91 -1.43 -18.76
C PHE A 20 -3.05 -0.43 -17.99
N VAL A 21 -3.41 0.86 -18.03
CA VAL A 21 -2.70 1.90 -17.26
C VAL A 21 -2.74 1.60 -15.77
N VAL A 22 -3.90 1.21 -15.24
CA VAL A 22 -4.07 0.81 -13.85
C VAL A 22 -3.19 -0.40 -13.49
N CYS A 23 -3.13 -1.43 -14.34
CA CYS A 23 -2.27 -2.60 -14.12
C CYS A 23 -0.78 -2.23 -14.07
N VAL A 24 -0.32 -1.39 -14.99
CA VAL A 24 1.09 -0.93 -15.02
C VAL A 24 1.42 -0.12 -13.76
N LEU A 25 0.57 0.83 -13.39
CA LEU A 25 0.76 1.64 -12.19
C LEU A 25 0.71 0.80 -10.91
N ALA A 26 -0.19 -0.19 -10.84
CA ALA A 26 -0.27 -1.11 -9.72
C ALA A 26 0.99 -1.98 -9.60
N GLY A 27 1.54 -2.47 -10.72
CA GLY A 27 2.79 -3.22 -10.75
C GLY A 27 3.97 -2.39 -10.21
N PHE A 28 4.12 -1.16 -10.70
CA PHE A 28 5.16 -0.24 -10.23
C PHE A 28 4.99 0.10 -8.75
N GLN A 29 3.76 0.41 -8.31
CA GLN A 29 3.45 0.69 -6.91
C GLN A 29 3.78 -0.51 -6.02
N ARG A 30 3.43 -1.73 -6.44
CA ARG A 30 3.69 -2.95 -5.66
C ARG A 30 5.17 -3.14 -5.40
N SER A 31 6.02 -3.00 -6.42
CA SER A 31 7.48 -3.09 -6.25
C SER A 31 8.01 -2.02 -5.28
N ASN A 32 7.55 -0.78 -5.44
CA ASN A 32 7.97 0.32 -4.56
C ASN A 32 7.48 0.16 -3.12
N HIS A 33 6.32 -0.46 -2.91
CA HIS A 33 5.76 -0.68 -1.57
C HIS A 33 6.62 -1.61 -0.71
N PHE A 34 7.42 -2.49 -1.32
CA PHE A 34 8.36 -3.33 -0.59
C PHE A 34 9.75 -2.69 -0.48
N VAL A 35 10.22 -2.03 -1.53
CA VAL A 35 11.58 -1.47 -1.58
C VAL A 35 11.72 -0.19 -0.74
N ILE A 36 10.73 0.71 -0.77
CA ILE A 36 10.84 2.01 -0.09
C ILE A 36 10.89 1.86 1.43
N PRO A 37 9.98 1.11 2.10
CA PRO A 37 10.08 0.90 3.53
C PRO A 37 11.40 0.22 3.91
N PHE A 38 11.88 -0.70 3.05
CA PHE A 38 13.17 -1.35 3.27
C PHE A 38 14.32 -0.33 3.27
N ALA A 39 14.40 0.52 2.25
CA ALA A 39 15.43 1.55 2.14
C ALA A 39 15.35 2.56 3.30
N VAL A 40 14.14 3.03 3.63
CA VAL A 40 13.91 4.04 4.67
C VAL A 40 14.21 3.49 6.07
N THR A 41 13.72 2.30 6.42
CA THR A 41 13.99 1.72 7.73
C THR A 41 15.47 1.37 7.89
N ASN A 42 16.13 0.90 6.83
CA ASN A 42 17.57 0.65 6.88
C ASN A 42 18.37 1.95 7.09
N ASP A 43 18.05 3.03 6.38
CA ASP A 43 18.69 4.34 6.55
C ASP A 43 18.48 4.92 7.98
N ILE A 44 17.26 4.85 8.51
CA ILE A 44 16.94 5.29 9.88
C ILE A 44 17.75 4.48 10.91
N ILE A 45 17.87 3.18 10.74
CA ILE A 45 18.57 2.34 11.70
C ILE A 45 20.08 2.52 11.58
N GLN A 46 20.64 2.62 10.38
CA GLN A 46 22.07 2.91 10.21
C GLN A 46 22.44 4.27 10.80
N SER A 47 21.62 5.31 10.59
CA SER A 47 21.85 6.63 11.18
C SER A 47 21.71 6.66 12.71
N GLN A 48 20.89 5.79 13.30
CA GLN A 48 20.76 5.64 14.77
C GLN A 48 21.85 4.74 15.38
N THR A 49 22.23 3.65 14.70
CA THR A 49 23.22 2.67 15.19
C THR A 49 24.64 3.21 15.09
N SER A 50 24.91 4.12 14.15
CA SER A 50 26.16 4.91 14.13
C SER A 50 26.39 5.71 15.42
N LYS A 51 25.36 5.91 16.25
CA LYS A 51 25.42 6.62 17.55
C LYS A 51 25.35 5.71 18.78
N SER A 52 25.01 4.42 18.62
CA SER A 52 24.76 3.49 19.72
C SER A 52 25.17 2.08 19.29
N GLY A 53 26.30 1.60 19.80
CA GLY A 53 26.92 0.35 19.37
C GLY A 53 26.02 -0.88 19.48
N GLN A 54 26.19 -1.78 18.50
CA GLN A 54 25.85 -3.21 18.49
C GLN A 54 24.39 -3.69 18.45
N ASP A 55 23.37 -2.91 18.82
CA ASP A 55 21.97 -3.42 18.89
C ASP A 55 21.08 -3.11 17.66
N GLY A 56 21.64 -2.45 16.63
CA GLY A 56 20.90 -2.00 15.44
C GLY A 56 20.36 -3.11 14.55
N ASP A 57 21.15 -4.17 14.33
CA ASP A 57 20.83 -5.23 13.34
C ASP A 57 19.63 -6.09 13.76
N LYS A 58 19.50 -6.39 15.07
CA LYS A 58 18.34 -7.14 15.59
C LYS A 58 17.04 -6.34 15.45
N ARG A 59 17.08 -5.04 15.73
CA ARG A 59 15.91 -4.14 15.61
C ARG A 59 15.46 -3.99 14.15
N LEU A 60 16.40 -3.94 13.21
CA LEU A 60 16.11 -3.89 11.77
C LEU A 60 15.31 -5.12 11.33
N GLY A 61 15.76 -6.33 11.68
CA GLY A 61 15.08 -7.57 11.35
C GLY A 61 13.65 -7.62 11.88
N THR A 62 13.42 -7.20 13.14
CA THR A 62 12.09 -7.16 13.74
C THR A 62 11.16 -6.15 13.06
N ILE A 63 11.64 -4.94 12.78
CA ILE A 63 10.82 -3.89 12.12
C ILE A 63 10.45 -4.33 10.71
N MET A 64 11.40 -4.85 9.93
CA MET A 64 11.13 -5.36 8.59
C MET A 64 10.13 -6.51 8.60
N SER A 65 10.26 -7.45 9.55
CA SER A 65 9.32 -8.56 9.71
C SER A 65 7.90 -8.06 10.02
N ALA A 66 7.78 -7.03 10.88
CA ALA A 66 6.50 -6.42 11.19
C ALA A 66 5.87 -5.74 9.96
N VAL A 67 6.66 -4.99 9.18
CA VAL A 67 6.20 -4.34 7.94
C VAL A 67 5.71 -5.40 6.92
N CYS A 68 6.48 -6.46 6.70
CA CYS A 68 6.10 -7.54 5.80
C CYS A 68 4.84 -8.29 6.25
N CYS A 69 4.69 -8.50 7.57
CA CYS A 69 3.48 -9.10 8.15
C CYS A 69 2.26 -8.21 7.93
N MET A 70 2.36 -6.92 8.23
CA MET A 70 1.29 -5.95 8.00
C MET A 70 0.88 -5.89 6.53
N ALA A 71 1.84 -5.90 5.60
CA ALA A 71 1.55 -5.94 4.17
C ALA A 71 0.75 -7.20 3.79
N SER A 72 1.15 -8.37 4.28
CA SER A 72 0.48 -9.65 3.99
C SER A 72 -0.94 -9.71 4.55
N VAL A 73 -1.13 -9.21 5.78
CA VAL A 73 -2.46 -9.10 6.40
C VAL A 73 -3.34 -8.16 5.58
N SER A 74 -2.82 -7.00 5.17
CA SER A 74 -3.59 -6.02 4.40
C SER A 74 -4.10 -6.58 3.06
N TYR A 75 -3.27 -7.33 2.33
CA TYR A 75 -3.68 -8.01 1.11
C TYR A 75 -4.76 -9.05 1.38
N SER A 76 -4.56 -9.89 2.39
CA SER A 76 -5.53 -10.93 2.77
C SER A 76 -6.89 -10.32 3.13
N THR A 77 -6.92 -9.26 3.92
CA THR A 77 -8.16 -8.54 4.28
C THR A 77 -8.85 -7.95 3.06
N LEU A 78 -8.09 -7.36 2.13
CA LEU A 78 -8.65 -6.79 0.90
C LEU A 78 -9.31 -7.88 0.04
N PHE A 79 -8.63 -9.00 -0.22
CA PHE A 79 -9.20 -10.08 -1.04
C PHE A 79 -10.39 -10.76 -0.35
N ALA A 80 -10.32 -10.94 0.97
CA ALA A 80 -11.41 -11.53 1.74
C ALA A 80 -12.68 -10.65 1.76
N SER A 81 -12.54 -9.33 1.58
CA SER A 81 -13.67 -8.39 1.60
C SER A 81 -14.17 -8.04 0.20
N ALA A 82 -13.30 -7.96 -0.81
CA ALA A 82 -13.66 -7.51 -2.15
C ALA A 82 -14.70 -8.44 -2.83
N ALA A 83 -14.47 -9.76 -2.81
CA ALA A 83 -15.37 -10.71 -3.48
C ALA A 83 -16.77 -10.78 -2.84
N PRO A 84 -16.92 -10.87 -1.50
CA PRO A 84 -18.24 -10.76 -0.86
C PRO A 84 -18.93 -9.42 -1.14
N LEU A 85 -18.17 -8.33 -1.17
CA LEU A 85 -18.73 -6.99 -1.40
C LEU A 85 -19.27 -6.83 -2.83
N GLU A 86 -18.55 -7.37 -3.82
CA GLU A 86 -19.05 -7.48 -5.20
C GLU A 86 -20.32 -8.33 -5.28
N HIS A 87 -20.35 -9.48 -4.60
CA HIS A 87 -21.51 -10.38 -4.59
C HIS A 87 -22.76 -9.73 -3.98
N VAL A 88 -22.63 -8.97 -2.89
CA VAL A 88 -23.75 -8.30 -2.23
C VAL A 88 -24.25 -7.09 -3.02
N THR A 89 -23.35 -6.34 -3.65
CA THR A 89 -23.71 -5.11 -4.38
C THR A 89 -24.09 -5.36 -5.84
N GLY A 90 -23.71 -6.49 -6.41
CA GLY A 90 -23.91 -6.81 -7.83
C GLY A 90 -23.10 -5.92 -8.78
N ALA A 91 -22.14 -5.15 -8.27
CA ALA A 91 -21.38 -4.17 -9.03
C ALA A 91 -19.88 -4.41 -8.94
N VAL A 92 -19.27 -4.75 -10.08
CA VAL A 92 -17.82 -4.99 -10.24
C VAL A 92 -16.99 -3.72 -9.95
N SER A 93 -17.60 -2.54 -10.01
CA SER A 93 -16.95 -1.28 -9.64
C SER A 93 -16.78 -1.09 -8.14
N THR A 94 -17.53 -1.80 -7.29
CA THR A 94 -17.52 -1.61 -5.83
C THR A 94 -16.13 -1.87 -5.22
N PRO A 95 -15.42 -2.96 -5.56
CA PRO A 95 -14.04 -3.16 -5.12
C PRO A 95 -13.08 -2.05 -5.58
N LEU A 96 -13.29 -1.46 -6.77
CA LEU A 96 -12.45 -0.37 -7.28
C LEU A 96 -12.63 0.91 -6.45
N TRP A 97 -13.88 1.24 -6.08
CA TRP A 97 -14.17 2.36 -5.18
C TRP A 97 -13.59 2.15 -3.78
N MET A 98 -13.70 0.93 -3.24
CA MET A 98 -13.09 0.56 -1.97
C MET A 98 -11.57 0.74 -2.01
N ALA A 99 -10.91 0.24 -3.06
CA ALA A 99 -9.47 0.38 -3.23
C ALA A 99 -9.04 1.86 -3.35
N ALA A 100 -9.79 2.68 -4.08
CA ALA A 100 -9.55 4.11 -4.18
C ALA A 100 -9.65 4.81 -2.81
N ALA A 101 -10.71 4.51 -2.05
CA ALA A 101 -10.96 5.07 -0.72
C ALA A 101 -9.85 4.67 0.28
N LEU A 102 -9.44 3.41 0.30
CA LEU A 102 -8.33 2.94 1.12
C LEU A 102 -7.02 3.65 0.77
N GLY A 103 -6.71 3.81 -0.52
CA GLY A 103 -5.51 4.54 -0.96
C GLY A 103 -5.51 6.01 -0.52
N CYS A 104 -6.68 6.66 -0.54
CA CYS A 104 -6.85 8.01 0.02
C CYS A 104 -6.64 8.01 1.53
N LEU A 105 -7.26 7.08 2.26
CA LEU A 105 -7.12 6.96 3.71
C LEU A 105 -5.67 6.75 4.13
N THR A 106 -4.93 5.85 3.47
CA THR A 106 -3.50 5.63 3.74
C THR A 106 -2.68 6.91 3.51
N THR A 107 -2.97 7.64 2.43
CA THR A 107 -2.28 8.91 2.14
C THR A 107 -2.58 9.94 3.24
N THR A 108 -3.85 10.07 3.64
CA THR A 108 -4.26 10.99 4.71
C THR A 108 -3.63 10.62 6.05
N CYS A 109 -3.65 9.34 6.44
CA CYS A 109 -3.00 8.86 7.66
C CYS A 109 -1.50 9.18 7.65
N PHE A 110 -0.81 8.96 6.53
CA PHE A 110 0.61 9.31 6.40
C PHE A 110 0.85 10.82 6.58
N LEU A 111 0.03 11.66 5.94
CA LEU A 111 0.14 13.12 6.07
C LEU A 111 -0.14 13.61 7.49
N LEU A 112 -1.05 12.96 8.21
CA LEU A 112 -1.36 13.28 9.61
C LEU A 112 -0.22 12.86 10.55
N VAL A 113 0.32 11.65 10.38
CA VAL A 113 1.42 11.14 11.22
C VAL A 113 2.71 11.93 10.98
N ARG A 114 2.99 12.37 9.75
CA ARG A 114 4.19 13.16 9.42
C ARG A 114 4.15 14.60 9.96
N LYS A 115 2.97 15.14 10.30
CA LYS A 115 2.80 16.50 10.81
C LYS A 115 3.09 16.65 12.31
N ILE A 116 3.45 15.56 12.99
CA ILE A 116 3.91 15.51 14.38
C ILE A 116 5.42 15.27 14.36
#